data_AF-V4Q710-F1
#
_entry.id   AF-V4Q710-F1
#
_cell.length_a   1.000
_cell.length_b   1.000
_cell.length_c   1.000
_cell.angle_alpha   90.00
_cell.angle_beta   90.00
_cell.angle_gamma   90.00
#
_symmetry.space_group_name_H-M   'P 1'
#
loop_
_entity.id
_entity.type
_entity.pdbx_description
1 polymer ?
#
loop_
_entity_poly.entity_id
_entity_poly.type
_entity_poly.pdbx_seq_one_letter_code
_entity_poly.pdbx_strand_id
1 'polypeptide(L)'
;MSHVVREFRRLFMNEVVEAEKLPDRHLYADEMEDDIQNENESEINIDDVPIQIDASARLSFEEFLGRLIASAKVFGQLILAKTGDGQIDRHLRNLRMIKAGQTYGFLMHLIVGNIERKTLLNVLKLTENFVLRRHICRERSNETEALFSRLCSVDPLDPVAAVRAAYRESCPTDEKFREEFTTAAFTSNIIDRARYCLEQLELLGHGKHDELAVLGSSDVHVEHIIPQKIKTKRAKEEFGDWVTYLGPNAESHHPKMVSRIGNLTLFAGQLNITASNNPFAAKKNAYKESSIRITNGLCQMSAFKFKHLVERSNSLAELAVKRWPAP
;
A
#
# COMPACT_ATOMS: atom_id res chain seq x y z
N MET A 1 13.94 9.89 -18.68
CA MET A 1 14.72 11.02 -18.11
C MET A 1 14.58 12.29 -18.96
N SER A 2 14.50 12.20 -20.31
CA SER A 2 14.28 13.38 -21.17
C SER A 2 12.91 14.05 -20.98
N HIS A 3 11.85 13.28 -20.76
CA HIS A 3 10.48 13.82 -20.58
C HIS A 3 10.36 14.76 -19.36
N VAL A 4 10.79 14.30 -18.18
CA VAL A 4 10.72 15.08 -16.93
C VAL A 4 11.53 16.37 -17.02
N VAL A 5 12.71 16.33 -17.64
CA VAL A 5 13.55 17.53 -17.83
C VAL A 5 12.87 18.51 -18.79
N ARG A 6 12.23 18.01 -19.85
CA ARG A 6 11.44 18.83 -20.79
C ARG A 6 10.25 19.48 -20.10
N GLU A 7 9.46 18.71 -19.36
CA GLU A 7 8.28 19.20 -18.63
C GLU A 7 8.64 20.23 -17.55
N PHE A 8 9.69 19.96 -16.78
CA PHE A 8 10.20 20.92 -15.80
C PHE A 8 10.71 22.19 -16.47
N ARG A 9 11.42 22.07 -17.61
CA ARG A 9 11.88 23.21 -18.39
C ARG A 9 10.69 24.04 -18.88
N ARG A 10 9.67 23.41 -19.43
CA ARG A 10 8.42 24.06 -19.89
C ARG A 10 7.74 24.81 -18.74
N LEU A 11 7.59 24.16 -17.59
CA LEU A 11 7.02 24.77 -16.40
C LEU A 11 7.82 26.01 -15.96
N PHE A 12 9.14 25.88 -15.85
CA PHE A 12 10.04 26.96 -15.44
C PHE A 12 9.96 28.16 -16.40
N MET A 13 10.03 27.92 -17.71
CA MET A 13 10.02 28.99 -18.71
C MET A 13 8.69 29.75 -18.78
N ASN A 14 7.58 29.11 -18.37
CA ASN A 14 6.25 29.69 -18.43
C ASN A 14 5.79 30.32 -17.10
N GLU A 15 6.21 29.78 -15.95
CA GLU A 15 5.80 30.28 -14.64
C GLU A 15 6.75 31.32 -14.03
N VAL A 16 8.04 31.32 -14.39
CA VAL A 16 9.05 32.18 -13.75
C VAL A 16 9.28 33.47 -14.54
N VAL A 17 9.09 34.62 -13.90
CA VAL A 17 9.27 35.96 -14.51
C VAL A 17 10.70 36.18 -15.02
N GLU A 18 11.70 35.77 -14.24
CA GLU A 18 13.11 35.97 -14.56
C GLU A 18 13.59 35.06 -15.70
N ALA A 19 12.85 34.01 -16.04
CA ALA A 19 13.17 33.14 -17.17
C ALA A 19 13.17 33.93 -18.50
N GLU A 20 12.43 35.04 -18.57
CA GLU A 20 12.41 35.92 -19.74
C GLU A 20 13.75 36.59 -20.05
N LYS A 21 14.61 36.73 -19.03
CA LYS A 21 15.91 37.42 -19.12
C LYS A 21 17.06 36.46 -19.39
N LEU A 22 16.80 35.16 -19.54
CA LEU A 22 17.85 34.18 -19.80
C LEU A 22 18.44 34.41 -21.20
N PRO A 23 19.78 34.54 -21.34
CA PRO A 23 20.44 34.80 -22.62
C PRO A 23 20.08 33.76 -23.68
N ASP A 24 19.92 32.52 -23.25
CA ASP A 24 19.68 31.35 -24.07
C ASP A 24 18.19 31.04 -24.25
N ARG A 25 17.25 31.89 -23.80
CA ARG A 25 15.80 31.62 -23.89
C ARG A 25 15.36 31.25 -25.31
N HIS A 26 15.96 31.89 -26.31
CA HIS A 26 15.72 31.62 -27.73
C HIS A 26 16.10 30.19 -28.15
N LEU A 27 17.09 29.57 -27.51
CA LEU A 27 17.43 28.15 -27.72
C LEU A 27 16.36 27.19 -27.17
N TYR A 28 15.39 27.73 -26.42
CA TYR A 28 14.31 26.99 -25.77
C TYR A 28 12.92 27.50 -26.18
N ALA A 29 12.84 28.49 -27.07
CA ALA A 29 11.57 29.07 -27.55
C ALA A 29 10.95 28.21 -28.68
N ASP A 30 11.78 27.56 -29.49
CA ASP A 30 11.35 26.78 -30.65
C ASP A 30 10.70 25.43 -30.26
N GLU A 31 10.93 24.91 -29.05
CA GLU A 31 10.21 23.73 -28.52
C GLU A 31 8.73 24.05 -28.16
N MET A 32 8.29 25.31 -28.24
CA MET A 32 6.95 25.76 -27.83
C MET A 32 5.92 25.89 -28.96
N GLU A 33 6.33 25.95 -30.24
CA GLU A 33 5.40 26.10 -31.38
C GLU A 33 4.94 24.75 -31.99
N ASP A 34 5.75 23.69 -31.86
CA ASP A 34 5.48 22.39 -32.50
C ASP A 34 4.31 21.60 -31.86
N ASP A 35 3.91 21.91 -30.63
CA ASP A 35 2.83 21.19 -29.92
C ASP A 35 1.42 21.69 -30.26
N ILE A 36 1.26 22.89 -30.84
CA ILE A 36 -0.08 23.39 -31.25
C ILE A 36 -0.57 22.68 -32.52
N GLN A 37 0.32 22.03 -33.28
CA GLN A 37 -0.03 21.40 -34.56
C GLN A 37 -0.27 19.88 -34.49
N ASN A 38 -0.05 19.22 -33.35
CA ASN A 38 -0.19 17.76 -33.20
C ASN A 38 -1.34 17.33 -32.26
N GLU A 39 -2.48 18.03 -32.26
CA GLU A 39 -3.70 17.60 -31.54
C GLU A 39 -4.48 16.45 -32.21
N ASN A 40 -3.97 15.85 -33.28
CA ASN A 40 -4.65 14.74 -33.97
C ASN A 40 -3.81 13.47 -33.94
N GLU A 41 -3.81 12.75 -32.82
CA GLU A 41 -3.93 11.29 -32.85
C GLU A 41 -4.28 10.73 -31.46
N SER A 42 -5.32 9.91 -31.45
CA SER A 42 -5.95 9.32 -30.29
C SER A 42 -5.11 8.17 -29.73
N GLU A 43 -4.36 8.41 -28.65
CA GLU A 43 -3.92 7.39 -27.70
C GLU A 43 -3.60 8.07 -26.37
N ILE A 44 -4.38 7.81 -25.32
CA ILE A 44 -4.18 8.42 -23.99
C ILE A 44 -2.91 7.81 -23.37
N ASN A 45 -1.78 8.48 -23.57
CA ASN A 45 -0.51 8.16 -22.93
C ASN A 45 -0.42 8.89 -21.58
N ILE A 46 0.11 8.23 -20.55
CA ILE A 46 0.19 8.79 -19.18
C ILE A 46 1.11 10.02 -19.11
N ASP A 47 2.02 10.14 -20.08
CA ASP A 47 2.92 11.28 -20.25
C ASP A 47 2.22 12.56 -20.77
N ASP A 48 0.97 12.47 -21.25
CA ASP A 48 0.24 13.60 -21.86
C ASP A 48 -0.80 14.25 -20.92
N VAL A 49 -0.67 14.11 -19.60
CA VAL A 49 -1.50 14.93 -18.70
C VAL A 49 -0.99 16.37 -18.80
N PRO A 50 -1.75 17.32 -19.37
CA PRO A 50 -1.29 18.67 -19.55
C PRO A 50 -1.05 19.28 -18.17
N ILE A 51 0.17 19.74 -17.91
CA ILE A 51 0.41 20.58 -16.74
C ILE A 51 -0.44 21.83 -16.96
N GLN A 52 -1.44 22.06 -16.11
CA GLN A 52 -2.25 23.27 -16.17
C GLN A 52 -1.35 24.45 -15.78
N ILE A 53 -0.83 25.15 -16.78
CA ILE A 53 -0.07 26.38 -16.60
C ILE A 53 -1.08 27.49 -16.34
N ASP A 54 -1.19 27.94 -15.09
CA ASP A 54 -1.96 29.14 -14.78
C ASP A 54 -1.14 30.38 -15.19
N ALA A 55 -1.33 30.81 -16.43
CA ALA A 55 -0.65 31.97 -17.00
C ALA A 55 -0.99 33.30 -16.30
N SER A 56 -1.92 33.31 -15.34
CA SER A 56 -2.40 34.53 -14.68
C SER A 56 -1.54 34.99 -13.48
N ALA A 57 -0.64 34.15 -12.96
CA ALA A 57 0.21 34.49 -11.82
C ALA A 57 1.66 34.01 -12.04
N ARG A 58 2.44 34.76 -12.84
CA ARG A 58 3.89 34.52 -12.96
C ARG A 58 4.58 34.78 -11.61
N LEU A 59 5.43 33.84 -11.20
CA LEU A 59 6.16 33.83 -9.94
C LEU A 59 7.58 34.35 -10.13
N SER A 60 8.16 34.92 -9.08
CA SER A 60 9.60 35.12 -9.03
C SER A 60 10.34 33.78 -8.97
N PHE A 61 11.60 33.77 -9.41
CA PHE A 61 12.49 32.62 -9.29
C PHE A 61 12.62 32.15 -7.84
N GLU A 62 12.65 33.10 -6.90
CA GLU A 62 12.71 32.82 -5.47
C GLU A 62 11.46 32.09 -4.98
N GLU A 63 10.27 32.54 -5.38
CA GLU A 63 9.00 31.88 -5.04
C GLU A 63 8.89 30.48 -5.66
N PHE A 64 9.27 30.33 -6.92
CA PHE A 64 9.31 29.03 -7.60
C PHE A 64 10.26 28.06 -6.90
N LEU A 65 11.49 28.50 -6.59
CA LEU A 65 12.46 27.70 -5.86
C LEU A 65 11.96 27.35 -4.45
N GLY A 66 11.30 28.30 -3.77
CA GLY A 66 10.65 28.07 -2.48
C GLY A 66 9.60 26.97 -2.53
N ARG A 67 8.74 26.96 -3.57
CA ARG A 67 7.74 25.89 -3.80
C ARG A 67 8.40 24.54 -4.05
N LEU A 68 9.48 24.50 -4.83
CA LEU A 68 10.22 23.27 -5.12
C LEU A 68 10.85 22.69 -3.85
N ILE A 69 11.47 23.54 -3.03
CA ILE A 69 12.07 23.14 -1.75
C ILE A 69 11.00 22.61 -0.79
N ALA A 70 9.86 23.28 -0.69
CA ALA A 70 8.74 22.83 0.13
C ALA A 70 8.21 21.45 -0.32
N SER A 71 8.00 21.27 -1.62
CA SER A 71 7.56 20.00 -2.20
C SER A 71 8.57 18.89 -1.95
N ALA A 72 9.87 19.14 -2.16
CA ALA A 72 10.92 18.16 -1.92
C ALA A 72 10.98 17.73 -0.44
N LYS A 73 10.83 18.68 0.49
CA LYS A 73 10.77 18.41 1.93
C LYS A 73 9.57 17.52 2.28
N VAL A 74 8.38 17.87 1.80
CA VAL A 74 7.15 17.09 2.03
C VAL A 74 7.29 15.69 1.44
N PHE A 75 7.80 15.56 0.23
CA PHE A 75 8.03 14.26 -0.41
C PHE A 75 8.97 13.37 0.41
N GLY A 76 10.05 13.95 0.95
CA GLY A 76 10.94 13.27 1.89
C GLY A 76 10.22 12.78 3.15
N GLN A 77 9.35 13.61 3.74
CA GLN A 77 8.55 13.22 4.90
C GLN A 77 7.58 12.06 4.60
N LEU A 78 6.96 12.08 3.41
CA LEU A 78 6.04 11.04 2.94
C LEU A 78 6.75 9.69 2.78
N ILE A 79 7.89 9.66 2.08
CA ILE A 79 8.67 8.43 1.84
C ILE A 79 9.20 7.84 3.16
N LEU A 80 9.72 8.70 4.03
CA LEU A 80 10.32 8.29 5.30
C LEU A 80 9.28 7.98 6.37
N ALA A 81 8.01 8.38 6.18
CA ALA A 81 6.95 8.39 7.18
C ALA A 81 7.40 9.12 8.46
N LYS A 82 7.93 10.34 8.27
CA LYS A 82 8.49 11.21 9.33
C LYS A 82 8.02 12.64 9.16
N THR A 83 6.75 12.87 9.42
CA THR A 83 6.10 14.19 9.39
C THR A 83 6.20 14.93 10.72
N GLY A 84 6.48 14.20 11.81
CA GLY A 84 6.45 14.73 13.18
C GLY A 84 5.09 14.52 13.86
N ASP A 85 4.09 14.01 13.13
CA ASP A 85 2.80 13.60 13.67
C ASP A 85 2.68 12.08 13.68
N GLY A 86 2.63 11.48 14.88
CA GLY A 86 2.62 10.03 15.03
C GLY A 86 1.40 9.32 14.42
N GLN A 87 0.25 9.99 14.27
CA GLN A 87 -0.93 9.40 13.61
C GLN A 87 -0.76 9.42 12.09
N ILE A 88 -0.28 10.53 11.53
CA ILE A 88 0.01 10.63 10.09
C ILE A 88 1.12 9.63 9.72
N ASP A 89 2.19 9.58 10.50
CA ASP A 89 3.32 8.67 10.27
C ASP A 89 2.89 7.19 10.32
N ARG A 90 1.91 6.86 11.18
CA ARG A 90 1.30 5.52 11.21
C ARG A 90 0.59 5.20 9.88
N HIS A 91 -0.19 6.13 9.35
CA HIS A 91 -0.88 5.95 8.07
C HIS A 91 0.09 5.88 6.88
N LEU A 92 1.15 6.71 6.87
CA LEU A 92 2.19 6.66 5.84
C LEU A 92 2.95 5.32 5.87
N ARG A 93 3.26 4.80 7.07
CA ARG A 93 3.83 3.46 7.23
C ARG A 93 2.89 2.37 6.69
N ASN A 94 1.59 2.50 6.90
CA ASN A 94 0.59 1.57 6.34
C ASN A 94 0.61 1.60 4.80
N LEU A 95 0.55 2.79 4.20
CA LEU A 95 0.65 2.95 2.74
C LEU A 95 1.94 2.33 2.18
N ARG A 96 3.06 2.49 2.88
CA ARG A 96 4.33 1.84 2.51
C ARG A 96 4.23 0.31 2.55
N MET A 97 3.62 -0.27 3.58
CA MET A 97 3.39 -1.73 3.67
C MET A 97 2.45 -2.25 2.57
N ILE A 98 1.46 -1.45 2.16
CA ILE A 98 0.55 -1.77 1.04
C ILE A 98 1.27 -1.70 -0.32
N LYS A 99 2.40 -0.98 -0.37
CA LYS A 99 3.14 -0.53 -1.56
C LYS A 99 2.40 0.49 -2.41
N ALA A 100 1.81 1.49 -1.76
CA ALA A 100 1.01 2.54 -2.37
C ALA A 100 1.86 3.77 -2.80
N GLY A 101 2.99 3.56 -3.49
CA GLY A 101 3.89 4.66 -3.86
C GLY A 101 3.28 5.67 -4.82
N GLN A 102 2.32 5.25 -5.64
CA GLN A 102 1.58 6.09 -6.60
C GLN A 102 0.74 7.19 -5.93
N THR A 103 0.50 7.10 -4.62
CA THR A 103 -0.31 8.10 -3.90
C THR A 103 0.52 9.32 -3.48
N TYR A 104 1.85 9.24 -3.52
CA TYR A 104 2.70 10.27 -2.93
C TYR A 104 2.61 11.62 -3.63
N GLY A 105 2.43 11.65 -4.96
CA GLY A 105 2.22 12.91 -5.69
C GLY A 105 0.96 13.63 -5.20
N PHE A 106 -0.16 12.91 -5.12
CA PHE A 106 -1.42 13.42 -4.60
C PHE A 106 -1.32 13.88 -3.13
N LEU A 107 -0.71 13.07 -2.25
CA LEU A 107 -0.54 13.45 -0.84
C LEU A 107 0.37 14.67 -0.67
N MET A 108 1.41 14.78 -1.50
CA MET A 108 2.29 15.94 -1.52
C MET A 108 1.53 17.20 -1.94
N HIS A 109 0.72 17.12 -3.01
CA HIS A 109 -0.16 18.21 -3.44
C HIS A 109 -1.05 18.72 -2.30
N LEU A 110 -1.71 17.81 -1.58
CA LEU A 110 -2.55 18.19 -0.45
C LEU A 110 -1.78 18.88 0.69
N ILE A 111 -0.62 18.32 1.07
CA ILE A 111 0.18 18.84 2.20
C ILE A 111 0.80 20.20 1.86
N VAL A 112 1.37 20.35 0.66
CA VAL A 112 1.92 21.63 0.19
C VAL A 112 0.80 22.68 0.05
N GLY A 113 -0.40 22.25 -0.33
CA GLY A 113 -1.61 23.06 -0.36
C GLY A 113 -2.23 23.37 1.01
N ASN A 114 -1.54 23.08 2.13
CA ASN A 114 -1.96 23.40 3.50
C ASN A 114 -3.29 22.75 3.94
N ILE A 115 -3.54 21.51 3.52
CA ILE A 115 -4.68 20.72 4.01
C ILE A 115 -4.73 20.68 5.55
N GLU A 116 -5.94 20.81 6.11
CA GLU A 116 -6.15 20.64 7.55
C GLU A 116 -5.78 19.22 8.00
N ARG A 117 -5.08 19.11 9.13
CA ARG A 117 -4.66 17.83 9.74
C ARG A 117 -5.79 16.79 9.80
N LYS A 118 -6.98 17.17 10.27
CA LYS A 118 -8.12 16.25 10.43
C LYS A 118 -8.59 15.71 9.07
N THR A 119 -8.62 16.60 8.07
CA THR A 119 -8.99 16.29 6.69
C THR A 119 -7.95 15.36 6.05
N LEU A 120 -6.66 15.62 6.25
CA LEU A 120 -5.57 14.75 5.79
C LEU A 120 -5.67 13.34 6.37
N LEU A 121 -5.93 13.19 7.68
CA LEU A 121 -6.12 11.89 8.30
C LEU A 121 -7.30 11.11 7.71
N ASN A 122 -8.39 11.81 7.40
CA ASN A 122 -9.53 11.20 6.72
C ASN A 122 -9.18 10.75 5.29
N VAL A 123 -8.47 11.58 4.52
CA VAL A 123 -7.98 11.21 3.19
C VAL A 123 -7.07 9.99 3.26
N LEU A 124 -6.07 9.99 4.14
CA LEU A 124 -5.14 8.86 4.33
C LEU A 124 -5.88 7.55 4.63
N LYS A 125 -6.86 7.58 5.53
CA LYS A 125 -7.68 6.41 5.85
C LYS A 125 -8.48 5.90 4.64
N LEU A 126 -9.04 6.80 3.84
CA LEU A 126 -9.74 6.44 2.60
C LEU A 126 -8.77 5.86 1.57
N THR A 127 -7.60 6.48 1.40
CA THR A 127 -6.55 6.05 0.47
C THR A 127 -6.04 4.65 0.81
N GLU A 128 -5.77 4.36 2.10
CA GLU A 128 -5.35 3.02 2.54
C GLU A 128 -6.35 1.94 2.14
N ASN A 129 -7.64 2.18 2.44
CA ASN A 129 -8.71 1.26 2.12
C ASN A 129 -8.82 1.03 0.61
N PHE A 130 -8.90 2.12 -0.15
CA PHE A 130 -9.03 2.08 -1.60
C PHE A 130 -7.88 1.32 -2.28
N VAL A 131 -6.63 1.68 -1.96
CA VAL A 131 -5.45 1.09 -2.61
C VAL A 131 -5.28 -0.38 -2.22
N LEU A 132 -5.53 -0.74 -0.96
CA LEU A 132 -5.49 -2.15 -0.55
C LEU A 132 -6.49 -2.98 -1.37
N ARG A 133 -7.74 -2.52 -1.49
CA ARG A 133 -8.77 -3.24 -2.24
C ARG A 133 -8.39 -3.43 -3.70
N ARG A 134 -7.93 -2.38 -4.37
CA ARG A 134 -7.45 -2.46 -5.76
C ARG A 134 -6.28 -3.44 -5.90
N HIS A 135 -5.30 -3.40 -5.00
CA HIS A 135 -4.15 -4.31 -5.02
C HIS A 135 -4.53 -5.78 -4.79
N ILE A 136 -5.46 -6.07 -3.88
CA ILE A 136 -5.96 -7.44 -3.64
C ILE A 136 -6.78 -7.94 -4.82
N CYS A 137 -7.64 -7.09 -5.39
CA CYS A 137 -8.48 -7.41 -6.54
C CYS A 137 -7.73 -7.39 -7.88
N ARG A 138 -6.41 -7.14 -7.86
CA ARG A 138 -5.53 -7.07 -9.04
C ARG A 138 -6.03 -6.10 -10.11
N GLU A 139 -6.61 -4.99 -9.67
CA GLU A 139 -6.99 -3.91 -10.56
C GLU A 139 -5.76 -3.33 -11.27
N ARG A 140 -5.96 -2.79 -12.46
CA ARG A 140 -4.83 -2.34 -13.28
C ARG A 140 -4.13 -1.14 -12.64
N SER A 141 -2.79 -1.19 -12.63
CA SER A 141 -1.95 -0.15 -12.03
C SER A 141 -2.05 1.17 -12.79
N ASN A 142 -2.08 1.13 -14.13
CA ASN A 142 -2.19 2.31 -14.98
C ASN A 142 -3.48 3.12 -14.71
N GLU A 143 -4.62 2.44 -14.54
CA GLU A 143 -5.89 3.09 -14.16
C GLU A 143 -5.79 3.76 -12.78
N THR A 144 -5.05 3.14 -11.86
CA THR A 144 -4.82 3.67 -10.52
C THR A 144 -3.93 4.92 -10.57
N GLU A 145 -2.87 4.90 -11.37
CA GLU A 145 -1.97 6.04 -11.59
C GLU A 145 -2.70 7.21 -12.26
N ALA A 146 -3.48 6.95 -13.31
CA ALA A 146 -4.31 7.96 -13.97
C ALA A 146 -5.32 8.60 -13.00
N LEU A 147 -5.92 7.80 -12.10
CA LEU A 147 -6.80 8.32 -11.05
C LEU A 147 -6.07 9.28 -10.10
N PHE A 148 -4.89 8.90 -9.60
CA PHE A 148 -4.12 9.76 -8.69
C PHE A 148 -3.61 11.02 -9.39
N SER A 149 -3.29 10.94 -10.69
CA SER A 149 -2.95 12.11 -11.49
C SER A 149 -4.12 13.11 -11.56
N ARG A 150 -5.34 12.64 -11.86
CA ARG A 150 -6.55 13.50 -11.83
C ARG A 150 -6.83 14.09 -10.45
N LEU A 151 -6.54 13.34 -9.39
CA LEU A 151 -6.72 13.82 -8.01
C LEU A 151 -5.73 14.94 -7.63
N CYS A 152 -4.63 15.11 -8.34
CA CYS A 152 -3.73 16.27 -8.15
C CYS A 152 -4.36 17.60 -8.59
N SER A 153 -5.48 17.59 -9.33
CA SER A 153 -6.22 18.82 -9.69
C SER A 153 -7.29 19.21 -8.67
N VAL A 154 -7.48 18.41 -7.60
CA VAL A 154 -8.47 18.69 -6.55
C VAL A 154 -7.98 19.81 -5.64
N ASP A 155 -8.89 20.67 -5.18
CA ASP A 155 -8.60 21.69 -4.17
C ASP A 155 -8.03 21.05 -2.88
N PRO A 156 -6.78 21.35 -2.48
CA PRO A 156 -6.18 20.87 -1.25
C PRO A 156 -6.95 21.19 0.03
N LEU A 157 -7.74 22.27 0.03
CA LEU A 157 -8.47 22.75 1.20
C LEU A 157 -9.79 21.99 1.44
N ASP A 158 -10.43 21.48 0.38
CA ASP A 158 -11.64 20.65 0.46
C ASP A 158 -11.62 19.41 -0.46
N PRO A 159 -10.69 18.45 -0.25
CA PRO A 159 -10.52 17.33 -1.16
C PRO A 159 -11.49 16.17 -0.94
N VAL A 160 -12.18 16.13 0.21
CA VAL A 160 -12.82 14.90 0.70
C VAL A 160 -13.96 14.42 -0.21
N ALA A 161 -14.79 15.34 -0.71
CA ALA A 161 -15.92 14.99 -1.56
C ALA A 161 -15.44 14.39 -2.90
N ALA A 162 -14.49 15.06 -3.56
CA ALA A 162 -13.89 14.63 -4.81
C ALA A 162 -13.17 13.28 -4.67
N VAL A 163 -12.38 13.11 -3.60
CA VAL A 163 -11.68 11.85 -3.30
C VAL A 163 -12.66 10.69 -3.10
N ARG A 164 -13.74 10.90 -2.34
CA ARG A 164 -14.75 9.85 -2.12
C ARG A 164 -15.45 9.47 -3.42
N ALA A 165 -15.82 10.45 -4.25
CA ALA A 165 -16.47 10.19 -5.54
C ALA A 165 -15.56 9.37 -6.46
N ALA A 166 -14.31 9.82 -6.62
CA ALA A 166 -13.30 9.15 -7.44
C ALA A 166 -13.01 7.71 -6.96
N TYR A 167 -12.91 7.51 -5.65
CA TYR A 167 -12.72 6.18 -5.08
C TYR A 167 -13.94 5.30 -5.26
N ARG A 168 -15.15 5.80 -5.08
CA ARG A 168 -16.38 5.01 -5.25
C ARG A 168 -16.53 4.47 -6.67
N GLU A 169 -16.21 5.28 -7.68
CA GLU A 169 -16.27 4.88 -9.09
C GLU A 169 -15.28 3.75 -9.42
N SER A 170 -14.07 3.82 -8.83
CA SER A 170 -12.96 2.93 -9.17
C SER A 170 -12.72 1.80 -8.15
N CYS A 171 -13.54 1.68 -7.10
CA CYS A 171 -13.33 0.69 -6.04
C CYS A 171 -13.99 -0.66 -6.39
N PRO A 172 -13.29 -1.79 -6.22
CA PRO A 172 -13.92 -3.11 -6.29
C PRO A 172 -15.09 -3.26 -5.31
N THR A 173 -16.10 -4.05 -5.66
CA THR A 173 -17.22 -4.38 -4.75
C THR A 173 -16.77 -5.23 -3.57
N ASP A 174 -17.55 -5.23 -2.48
CA ASP A 174 -17.24 -6.03 -1.28
C ASP A 174 -17.22 -7.53 -1.57
N GLU A 175 -18.07 -7.99 -2.50
CA GLU A 175 -18.10 -9.38 -2.97
C GLU A 175 -16.79 -9.75 -3.65
N LYS A 176 -16.34 -8.95 -4.63
CA LYS A 176 -15.09 -9.19 -5.36
C LYS A 176 -13.90 -9.15 -4.41
N PHE A 177 -13.86 -8.16 -3.51
CA PHE A 177 -12.78 -8.04 -2.53
C PHE A 177 -12.72 -9.25 -1.59
N ARG A 178 -13.87 -9.73 -1.09
CA ARG A 178 -13.94 -10.93 -0.23
C ARG A 178 -13.40 -12.18 -0.92
N GLU A 179 -13.81 -12.42 -2.16
CA GLU A 179 -13.39 -13.59 -2.94
C GLU A 179 -11.89 -13.57 -3.24
N GLU A 180 -11.38 -12.42 -3.70
CA GLU A 180 -9.96 -12.26 -4.01
C GLU A 180 -9.09 -12.30 -2.74
N PHE A 181 -9.53 -11.68 -1.64
CA PHE A 181 -8.79 -11.70 -0.37
C PHE A 181 -8.62 -13.13 0.18
N THR A 182 -9.63 -13.99 0.02
CA THR A 182 -9.60 -15.38 0.44
C THR A 182 -8.46 -16.17 -0.23
N THR A 183 -8.23 -15.92 -1.51
CA THR A 183 -7.29 -16.68 -2.34
C THR A 183 -6.00 -15.92 -2.66
N ALA A 184 -5.89 -14.66 -2.26
CA ALA A 184 -4.74 -13.81 -2.47
C ALA A 184 -3.44 -14.47 -1.97
N ALA A 185 -2.43 -14.48 -2.83
CA ALA A 185 -1.11 -15.02 -2.55
C ALA A 185 -0.16 -13.90 -2.13
N PHE A 186 0.14 -13.79 -0.84
CA PHE A 186 1.10 -12.86 -0.28
C PHE A 186 2.51 -13.47 -0.34
N THR A 187 3.17 -13.28 -1.48
CA THR A 187 4.56 -13.73 -1.70
C THR A 187 5.55 -12.90 -0.88
N SER A 188 6.82 -13.31 -0.85
CA SER A 188 7.90 -12.58 -0.15
C SER A 188 8.00 -11.10 -0.54
N ASN A 189 7.76 -10.77 -1.81
CA ASN A 189 7.72 -9.39 -2.32
C ASN A 189 6.67 -8.54 -1.57
N ILE A 190 5.48 -9.09 -1.32
CA ILE A 190 4.34 -8.36 -0.75
C ILE A 190 3.97 -8.84 0.66
N ILE A 191 4.92 -9.43 1.38
CA ILE A 191 4.68 -9.96 2.72
C ILE A 191 4.32 -8.85 3.71
N ASP A 192 4.83 -7.64 3.51
CA ASP A 192 4.47 -6.46 4.30
C ASP A 192 2.99 -6.08 4.12
N ARG A 193 2.40 -6.37 2.96
CA ARG A 193 0.96 -6.19 2.75
C ARG A 193 0.16 -7.19 3.58
N ALA A 194 0.62 -8.44 3.69
CA ALA A 194 0.00 -9.42 4.60
C ALA A 194 0.12 -8.95 6.04
N ARG A 195 1.30 -8.42 6.43
CA ARG A 195 1.52 -7.85 7.75
C ARG A 195 0.51 -6.75 8.05
N TYR A 196 0.39 -5.75 7.16
CA TYR A 196 -0.60 -4.69 7.29
C TYR A 196 -2.00 -5.28 7.50
N CYS A 197 -2.40 -6.25 6.67
CA CYS A 197 -3.71 -6.86 6.79
C CYS A 197 -3.92 -7.49 8.17
N LEU A 198 -2.96 -8.29 8.64
CA LEU A 198 -3.04 -8.95 9.94
C LEU A 198 -3.04 -7.94 11.10
N GLU A 199 -2.25 -6.86 11.02
CA GLU A 199 -2.23 -5.81 12.05
C GLU A 199 -3.59 -5.10 12.15
N GLN A 200 -4.22 -4.78 11.01
CA GLN A 200 -5.52 -4.14 11.01
C GLN A 200 -6.65 -5.06 11.48
N LEU A 201 -6.56 -6.36 11.18
CA LEU A 201 -7.51 -7.37 11.64
C LEU A 201 -7.35 -7.67 13.15
N GLU A 202 -6.13 -7.68 13.66
CA GLU A 202 -5.84 -7.76 15.09
C GLU A 202 -6.43 -6.57 15.84
N LEU A 203 -6.18 -5.34 15.35
CA LEU A 203 -6.76 -4.11 15.91
C LEU A 203 -8.29 -4.13 15.91
N LEU A 204 -8.92 -4.62 14.84
CA LEU A 204 -10.38 -4.77 14.78
C LEU A 204 -10.90 -5.68 15.91
N GLY A 205 -10.15 -6.73 16.26
CA GLY A 205 -10.48 -7.62 17.36
C GLY A 205 -10.40 -6.95 18.73
N HIS A 206 -9.53 -5.96 18.91
CA HIS A 206 -9.38 -5.19 20.16
C HIS A 206 -10.34 -4.00 20.27
N GLY A 207 -11.13 -3.71 19.23
CA GLY A 207 -12.13 -2.62 19.28
C GLY A 207 -11.50 -1.24 19.19
N LYS A 208 -11.77 -0.37 20.18
CA LYS A 208 -11.32 1.04 20.20
C LYS A 208 -9.99 1.27 20.95
N HIS A 209 -9.32 0.20 21.36
CA HIS A 209 -8.07 0.25 22.11
C HIS A 209 -6.87 0.40 21.18
N ASP A 210 -6.66 1.61 20.65
CA ASP A 210 -5.55 1.93 19.76
C ASP A 210 -4.16 1.74 20.42
N GLU A 211 -4.10 1.69 21.76
CA GLU A 211 -2.91 1.38 22.55
C GLU A 211 -2.43 -0.08 22.39
N LEU A 212 -3.28 -0.99 21.90
CA LEU A 212 -2.95 -2.40 21.66
C LEU A 212 -2.37 -2.66 20.27
N ALA A 213 -1.82 -1.62 19.63
CA ALA A 213 -1.17 -1.75 18.33
C ALA A 213 0.03 -2.70 18.39
N VAL A 214 0.16 -3.49 17.33
CA VAL A 214 1.28 -4.43 17.17
C VAL A 214 2.59 -3.65 17.05
N LEU A 215 3.62 -4.12 17.75
CA LEU A 215 4.97 -3.57 17.67
C LEU A 215 5.54 -3.65 16.24
N GLY A 216 6.65 -2.96 16.01
CA GLY A 216 7.30 -2.87 14.71
C GLY A 216 7.72 -4.22 14.11
N SER A 217 8.15 -4.19 12.85
CA SER A 217 8.67 -5.37 12.15
C SER A 217 9.96 -5.93 12.74
N SER A 218 10.63 -5.18 13.62
CA SER A 218 11.75 -5.60 14.46
C SER A 218 11.35 -6.63 15.52
N ASP A 219 10.15 -6.49 16.08
CA ASP A 219 9.73 -7.23 17.28
C ASP A 219 8.69 -8.31 16.97
N VAL A 220 7.87 -8.07 15.95
CA VAL A 220 6.84 -8.99 15.48
C VAL A 220 7.11 -9.28 14.01
N HIS A 221 6.94 -10.53 13.58
CA HIS A 221 7.12 -10.95 12.20
C HIS A 221 5.86 -11.65 11.66
N VAL A 222 5.77 -11.75 10.33
CA VAL A 222 4.77 -12.60 9.69
C VAL A 222 5.27 -14.03 9.69
N GLU A 223 4.57 -14.90 10.41
CA GLU A 223 4.91 -16.30 10.58
C GLU A 223 4.01 -17.19 9.71
N HIS A 224 4.60 -18.25 9.14
CA HIS A 224 3.88 -19.23 8.34
C HIS A 224 3.50 -20.44 9.20
N ILE A 225 2.19 -20.68 9.38
CA ILE A 225 1.71 -21.80 10.20
C ILE A 225 2.15 -23.13 9.58
N ILE A 226 1.83 -23.35 8.29
CA ILE A 226 2.43 -24.39 7.45
C ILE A 226 3.73 -23.83 6.86
N PRO A 227 4.89 -24.48 7.10
CA PRO A 227 6.20 -24.00 6.63
C PRO A 227 6.29 -23.76 5.13
N GLN A 228 7.19 -22.85 4.74
CA GLN A 228 7.50 -22.57 3.34
C GLN A 228 8.17 -23.76 2.62
N LYS A 229 8.89 -24.62 3.35
CA LYS A 229 9.56 -25.80 2.81
C LYS A 229 9.07 -27.06 3.52
N ILE A 230 8.42 -27.97 2.78
CA ILE A 230 7.87 -29.21 3.34
C ILE A 230 8.43 -30.50 2.69
N LYS A 231 9.19 -30.39 1.58
CA LYS A 231 9.46 -31.53 0.68
C LYS A 231 10.81 -32.24 0.90
N THR A 232 11.85 -31.54 1.35
CA THR A 232 13.21 -32.10 1.37
C THR A 232 13.39 -33.08 2.53
N LYS A 233 14.28 -34.08 2.39
CA LYS A 233 14.64 -34.99 3.50
C LYS A 233 15.07 -34.20 4.74
N ARG A 234 15.90 -33.19 4.51
CA ARG A 234 16.29 -32.20 5.51
C ARG A 234 15.09 -31.48 6.14
N ALA A 235 14.08 -31.08 5.37
CA ALA A 235 12.86 -30.51 5.92
C ALA A 235 12.06 -31.52 6.76
N LYS A 236 12.03 -32.81 6.38
CA LYS A 236 11.38 -33.83 7.21
C LYS A 236 12.10 -34.05 8.54
N GLU A 237 13.43 -34.04 8.53
CA GLU A 237 14.26 -34.17 9.73
C GLU A 237 14.19 -32.92 10.61
N GLU A 238 14.25 -31.73 10.01
CA GLU A 238 14.24 -30.44 10.74
C GLU A 238 12.84 -30.01 11.19
N PHE A 239 11.79 -30.31 10.42
CA PHE A 239 10.44 -29.70 10.55
C PHE A 239 9.33 -30.74 10.79
N GLY A 240 9.66 -32.03 10.74
CA GLY A 240 8.71 -33.14 10.75
C GLY A 240 8.15 -33.46 9.36
N ASP A 241 7.49 -34.62 9.23
CA ASP A 241 6.90 -35.05 7.97
C ASP A 241 5.56 -34.34 7.67
N TRP A 242 5.67 -33.06 7.30
CA TRP A 242 4.53 -32.24 6.90
C TRP A 242 3.79 -32.81 5.69
N VAL A 243 4.47 -33.49 4.77
CA VAL A 243 3.82 -34.13 3.60
C VAL A 243 2.84 -35.20 4.09
N THR A 244 3.30 -36.08 4.98
CA THR A 244 2.45 -37.11 5.58
C THR A 244 1.34 -36.50 6.46
N TYR A 245 1.65 -35.48 7.25
CA TYR A 245 0.66 -34.82 8.12
C TYR A 245 -0.47 -34.12 7.34
N LEU A 246 -0.12 -33.40 6.27
CA LEU A 246 -1.06 -32.69 5.41
C LEU A 246 -1.91 -33.65 4.56
N GLY A 247 -1.39 -34.85 4.29
CA GLY A 247 -2.11 -35.94 3.64
C GLY A 247 -1.87 -36.00 2.12
N PRO A 248 -2.72 -36.73 1.38
CA PRO A 248 -2.54 -36.92 -0.07
C PRO A 248 -2.56 -35.60 -0.81
N ASN A 249 -1.80 -35.51 -1.91
CA ASN A 249 -1.66 -34.32 -2.76
C ASN A 249 -1.04 -33.08 -2.07
N ALA A 250 -0.45 -33.23 -0.88
CA ALA A 250 0.14 -32.10 -0.15
C ALA A 250 1.18 -31.34 -0.98
N GLU A 251 1.99 -32.06 -1.76
CA GLU A 251 3.02 -31.46 -2.61
C GLU A 251 2.48 -30.63 -3.78
N SER A 252 1.28 -30.95 -4.26
CA SER A 252 0.60 -30.24 -5.35
C SER A 252 -0.16 -29.03 -4.82
N HIS A 253 -0.78 -29.15 -3.65
CA HIS A 253 -1.58 -28.08 -3.05
C HIS A 253 -0.74 -27.03 -2.32
N HIS A 254 0.37 -27.43 -1.70
CA HIS A 254 1.20 -26.55 -0.87
C HIS A 254 1.62 -25.25 -1.56
N PRO A 255 2.16 -25.24 -2.81
CA PRO A 255 2.55 -24.00 -3.48
C PRO A 255 1.40 -23.01 -3.68
N LYS A 256 0.15 -23.49 -3.81
CA LYS A 256 -1.05 -22.66 -4.01
C LYS A 256 -1.63 -22.09 -2.70
N MET A 257 -1.22 -22.66 -1.56
CA MET A 257 -1.83 -22.40 -0.26
C MET A 257 -0.88 -21.67 0.70
N VAL A 258 0.43 -21.92 0.59
CA VAL A 258 1.44 -21.47 1.56
C VAL A 258 1.48 -19.96 1.78
N SER A 259 1.21 -19.19 0.72
CA SER A 259 1.22 -17.72 0.75
C SER A 259 -0.17 -17.10 0.98
N ARG A 260 -1.21 -17.90 1.25
CA ARG A 260 -2.55 -17.35 1.53
C ARG A 260 -2.60 -16.75 2.92
N ILE A 261 -3.41 -15.70 3.10
CA ILE A 261 -3.59 -15.02 4.39
C ILE A 261 -3.99 -15.98 5.52
N GLY A 262 -4.79 -17.01 5.20
CA GLY A 262 -5.17 -18.07 6.13
C GLY A 262 -3.99 -18.86 6.71
N ASN A 263 -2.83 -18.90 6.05
CA ASN A 263 -1.61 -19.53 6.55
C ASN A 263 -0.70 -18.58 7.34
N LEU A 264 -0.99 -17.28 7.33
CA LEU A 264 -0.11 -16.25 7.89
C LEU A 264 -0.65 -15.77 9.24
N THR A 265 0.26 -15.52 10.17
CA THR A 265 -0.08 -14.95 11.48
C THR A 265 1.01 -13.98 11.95
N LEU A 266 0.72 -13.16 12.96
CA LEU A 266 1.70 -12.25 13.57
C LEU A 266 2.32 -12.91 14.78
N PHE A 267 3.64 -13.00 14.84
CA PHE A 267 4.31 -13.68 15.94
C PHE A 267 5.56 -12.94 16.40
N ALA A 268 5.74 -12.85 17.72
CA ALA A 268 6.88 -12.16 18.32
C ALA A 268 8.19 -12.87 17.93
N GLY A 269 9.20 -12.12 17.51
CA GLY A 269 10.45 -12.66 16.97
C GLY A 269 11.19 -13.56 17.96
N GLN A 270 11.15 -13.22 19.25
CA GLN A 270 11.78 -14.01 20.32
C GLN A 270 11.15 -15.40 20.50
N LEU A 271 9.83 -15.50 20.29
CA LEU A 271 9.10 -16.78 20.32
C LEU A 271 9.20 -17.51 18.98
N ASN A 272 9.46 -16.79 17.88
CA ASN A 272 9.55 -17.35 16.53
C ASN A 272 10.74 -18.31 16.37
N ILE A 273 11.83 -18.08 17.10
CA ILE A 273 12.99 -18.98 17.11
C ILE A 273 12.58 -20.39 17.59
N THR A 274 11.68 -20.47 18.58
CA THR A 274 11.19 -21.73 19.15
C THR A 274 10.09 -22.38 18.32
N ALA A 275 9.21 -21.60 17.69
CA ALA A 275 8.14 -22.13 16.83
C ALA A 275 8.68 -22.60 15.47
N SER A 276 9.53 -21.78 14.83
CA SER A 276 10.21 -22.02 13.56
C SER A 276 9.36 -22.83 12.58
N ASN A 277 9.88 -23.91 11.98
CA ASN A 277 9.14 -24.75 11.05
C ASN A 277 8.59 -26.03 11.70
N ASN A 278 8.55 -26.09 13.04
CA ASN A 278 8.12 -27.30 13.77
C ASN A 278 6.68 -27.72 13.41
N PRO A 279 6.28 -28.98 13.65
CA PRO A 279 4.90 -29.43 13.47
C PRO A 279 3.91 -28.56 14.25
N PHE A 280 2.69 -28.43 13.75
CA PHE A 280 1.67 -27.56 14.37
C PHE A 280 1.48 -27.82 15.88
N ALA A 281 1.54 -29.07 16.32
CA ALA A 281 1.42 -29.43 17.74
C ALA A 281 2.52 -28.80 18.62
N ALA A 282 3.75 -28.69 18.10
CA ALA A 282 4.86 -28.02 18.79
C ALA A 282 4.72 -26.49 18.72
N LYS A 283 4.37 -25.93 17.54
CA LYS A 283 4.09 -24.49 17.38
C LYS A 283 2.99 -24.00 18.30
N LYS A 284 1.96 -24.83 18.54
CA LYS A 284 0.83 -24.53 19.41
C LYS A 284 1.27 -24.15 20.82
N ASN A 285 2.33 -24.75 21.37
CA ASN A 285 2.82 -24.37 22.69
C ASN A 285 3.42 -22.96 22.68
N ALA A 286 4.23 -22.63 21.67
CA ALA A 286 4.77 -21.29 21.51
C ALA A 286 3.68 -20.24 21.20
N TYR A 287 2.63 -20.61 20.45
CA TYR A 287 1.49 -19.73 20.16
C TYR A 287 0.67 -19.40 21.41
N LYS A 288 0.63 -20.27 22.44
CA LYS A 288 -0.05 -19.98 23.72
C LYS A 288 0.62 -18.83 24.48
N GLU A 289 1.93 -18.66 24.30
CA GLU A 289 2.70 -17.58 24.92
C GLU A 289 2.50 -16.24 24.19
N SER A 290 1.85 -16.24 23.02
CA SER A 290 1.55 -15.00 22.29
C SER A 290 0.35 -14.26 22.88
N SER A 291 0.56 -12.99 23.20
CA SER A 291 -0.51 -12.03 23.53
C SER A 291 -1.29 -11.55 22.30
N ILE A 292 -0.86 -11.89 21.08
CA ILE A 292 -1.53 -11.48 19.84
C ILE A 292 -2.73 -12.42 19.61
N ARG A 293 -3.93 -11.86 19.58
CA ARG A 293 -5.20 -12.60 19.58
C ARG A 293 -5.38 -13.47 18.34
N ILE A 294 -5.02 -12.98 17.15
CA ILE A 294 -5.10 -13.75 15.90
C ILE A 294 -4.22 -15.01 15.93
N THR A 295 -3.10 -14.96 16.65
CA THR A 295 -2.18 -16.09 16.83
C THR A 295 -2.65 -17.00 17.96
N ASN A 296 -3.06 -16.43 19.10
CA ASN A 296 -3.61 -17.20 20.21
C ASN A 296 -4.86 -18.00 19.81
N GLY A 297 -5.68 -17.48 18.90
CA GLY A 297 -6.84 -18.17 18.35
C GLY A 297 -6.49 -19.51 17.67
N LEU A 298 -5.27 -19.67 17.13
CA LEU A 298 -4.81 -20.93 16.55
C LEU A 298 -4.71 -22.05 17.59
N CYS A 299 -4.52 -21.70 18.87
CA CYS A 299 -4.41 -22.68 19.96
C CYS A 299 -5.73 -23.43 20.23
N GLN A 300 -6.86 -22.94 19.76
CA GLN A 300 -8.14 -23.66 19.89
C GLN A 300 -8.27 -24.81 18.89
N MET A 301 -7.44 -24.84 17.85
CA MET A 301 -7.48 -25.86 16.81
C MET A 301 -6.73 -27.12 17.25
N SER A 302 -7.31 -28.30 17.02
CA SER A 302 -6.66 -29.59 17.29
C SER A 302 -5.61 -29.94 16.23
N ALA A 303 -5.81 -29.48 14.99
CA ALA A 303 -4.91 -29.68 13.86
C ALA A 303 -4.97 -28.46 12.92
N PHE A 304 -3.93 -28.27 12.10
CA PHE A 304 -3.91 -27.22 11.08
C PHE A 304 -3.46 -27.81 9.74
N LYS A 305 -4.42 -27.98 8.83
CA LYS A 305 -4.24 -28.60 7.50
C LYS A 305 -4.83 -27.67 6.44
N PHE A 306 -4.78 -28.04 5.16
CA PHE A 306 -5.31 -27.19 4.08
C PHE A 306 -6.78 -26.80 4.25
N LYS A 307 -7.63 -27.70 4.75
CA LYS A 307 -9.04 -27.38 5.06
C LYS A 307 -9.15 -26.21 6.05
N HIS A 308 -8.43 -26.30 7.17
CA HIS A 308 -8.37 -25.28 8.21
C HIS A 308 -7.82 -23.94 7.70
N LEU A 309 -6.81 -23.99 6.84
CA LEU A 309 -6.25 -22.80 6.18
C LEU A 309 -7.30 -22.08 5.33
N VAL A 310 -8.08 -22.83 4.53
CA VAL A 310 -9.15 -22.26 3.69
C VAL A 310 -10.27 -21.67 4.56
N GLU A 311 -10.70 -22.39 5.60
CA GLU A 311 -11.71 -21.89 6.56
C GLU A 311 -11.25 -20.60 7.25
N ARG A 312 -9.97 -20.53 7.65
CA ARG A 312 -9.37 -19.33 8.23
C ARG A 312 -9.27 -18.20 7.20
N SER A 313 -8.86 -18.47 5.96
CA SER A 313 -8.87 -17.48 4.86
C SER A 313 -10.26 -16.86 4.69
N ASN A 314 -11.32 -17.68 4.64
CA ASN A 314 -12.70 -17.19 4.53
C ASN A 314 -13.08 -16.30 5.72
N SER A 315 -12.78 -16.76 6.94
CA SER A 315 -13.10 -16.01 8.17
C SER A 315 -12.38 -14.65 8.21
N LEU A 316 -11.12 -14.60 7.76
CA LEU A 316 -10.36 -13.36 7.68
C LEU A 316 -10.88 -12.44 6.57
N ALA A 317 -11.37 -13.00 5.46
CA ALA A 317 -11.99 -12.21 4.38
C ALA A 317 -13.27 -11.51 4.84
N GLU A 318 -14.11 -12.17 5.66
CA GLU A 318 -15.30 -11.53 6.26
C GLU A 318 -14.93 -10.35 7.16
N LEU A 319 -13.85 -10.48 7.93
CA LEU A 319 -13.34 -9.38 8.74
C LEU A 319 -12.70 -8.28 7.89
N ALA A 320 -12.07 -8.65 6.77
CA ALA A 320 -11.45 -7.71 5.84
C ALA A 320 -12.48 -6.77 5.22
N VAL A 321 -13.64 -7.29 4.78
CA VAL A 321 -14.74 -6.46 4.24
C VAL A 321 -15.22 -5.44 5.29
N LYS A 322 -15.34 -5.85 6.55
CA LYS A 322 -15.73 -4.95 7.65
C LYS A 322 -14.66 -3.89 7.94
N ARG A 323 -13.38 -4.23 7.80
CA ARG A 323 -12.27 -3.31 8.07
C ARG A 323 -12.08 -2.30 6.95
N TRP A 324 -12.24 -2.74 5.71
CA TRP A 324 -12.01 -1.96 4.49
C TRP A 324 -13.27 -1.98 3.63
N PRO A 325 -14.37 -1.34 4.05
CA PRO A 325 -15.62 -1.32 3.26
C PRO A 325 -15.45 -0.47 2.00
N ALA A 326 -16.22 -0.75 0.96
CA ALA A 326 -16.30 0.17 -0.19
C ALA A 326 -16.76 1.59 0.27
N PRO A 327 -16.19 2.67 -0.29
CA PRO A 327 -16.40 4.06 0.17
C PRO A 327 -17.72 4.75 -0.23
#